data_AF-A0A2V9MAA1-F1
#
_entry.id   AF-A0A2V9MAA1-F1
#
_cell.length_a   1.000
_cell.length_b   1.000
_cell.length_c   1.000
_cell.angle_alpha   90.00
_cell.angle_beta   90.00
_cell.angle_gamma   90.00
#
_symmetry.space_group_name_H-M   'P 1'
#
loop_
_entity.id
_entity.type
_entity.pdbx_description
1 polymer ?
#
loop_
_entity_poly.entity_id
_entity_poly.type
_entity_poly.pdbx_seq_one_letter_code
_entity_poly.pdbx_strand_id
1 'polypeptide(L)'
;MSAKRYFIEPLDVLILRGNKLFGDPGSFGESLVPPWPSVAAGALRSALILHKGYDPARFARGEIGDDPELGTPSRPGTFTLTAFQLARRHEDGKVEALFPLPTDLIATRDDKDRIGFQRLVPHVPAEGILSSASTMRLAVLPEKERSKPVTGLWLTADGWMRHVKGESIDSGKHLVGSRELWSLDTRVGVGLDPGERRAEEGKLFTVQAVTLRRKEHRNPDGG
;
A
#
# COMPACT_ATOMS: atom_id res chain seq x y z
N MET A 1 -25.51 -6.51 0.25
CA MET A 1 -24.51 -7.19 -0.61
C MET A 1 -23.50 -7.88 0.29
N SER A 2 -23.24 -9.17 0.07
CA SER A 2 -22.18 -9.90 0.78
C SER A 2 -20.88 -9.76 0.01
N ALA A 3 -19.84 -9.17 0.62
CA ALA A 3 -18.52 -9.06 0.02
C ALA A 3 -17.67 -10.27 0.41
N LYS A 4 -17.12 -10.98 -0.58
CA LYS A 4 -16.12 -12.02 -0.33
C LYS A 4 -14.75 -11.36 -0.09
N ARG A 5 -13.98 -11.92 0.84
CA ARG A 5 -12.63 -11.46 1.17
C ARG A 5 -11.63 -12.54 0.79
N TYR A 6 -10.55 -12.13 0.11
CA TYR A 6 -9.46 -13.00 -0.27
C TYR A 6 -8.15 -12.43 0.26
N PHE A 7 -7.27 -13.31 0.72
CA PHE A 7 -5.90 -12.96 1.11
C PHE A 7 -4.96 -13.40 0.00
N ILE A 8 -4.22 -12.45 -0.57
CA ILE A 8 -3.26 -12.72 -1.65
C ILE A 8 -1.87 -12.67 -1.05
N GLU A 9 -1.20 -13.81 -1.03
CA GLU A 9 0.19 -13.94 -0.55
C GLU A 9 1.13 -13.91 -1.77
N PRO A 10 2.10 -13.00 -1.82
CA PRO A 10 3.10 -13.04 -2.88
C PRO A 10 4.03 -14.24 -2.67
N LEU A 11 4.34 -14.94 -3.75
CA LEU A 11 5.23 -16.11 -3.71
C LEU A 11 6.71 -15.73 -3.52
N ASP A 12 7.08 -14.51 -3.93
CA ASP A 12 8.43 -13.96 -3.85
C ASP A 12 8.31 -12.42 -3.79
N VAL A 13 9.37 -11.70 -4.15
CA VAL A 13 9.39 -10.25 -4.20
C VAL A 13 8.40 -9.68 -5.22
N LEU A 14 7.80 -8.55 -4.84
CA LEU A 14 6.90 -7.78 -5.69
C LEU A 14 7.63 -6.61 -6.32
N ILE A 15 7.40 -6.39 -7.62
CA ILE A 15 7.86 -5.20 -8.33
C ILE A 15 6.68 -4.25 -8.49
N LEU A 16 6.57 -3.27 -7.59
CA LEU A 16 5.41 -2.38 -7.49
C LEU A 16 5.80 -0.98 -7.95
N ARG A 17 5.85 -0.79 -9.27
CA ARG A 17 6.37 0.43 -9.88
C ARG A 17 5.58 1.69 -9.46
N GLY A 18 6.27 2.67 -8.88
CA GLY A 18 5.78 4.03 -8.71
C GLY A 18 5.67 4.82 -10.03
N ASN A 19 5.27 6.09 -9.95
CA ASN A 19 5.09 6.97 -11.12
C ASN A 19 6.39 7.64 -11.63
N LYS A 20 7.56 7.33 -11.06
CA LYS A 20 8.85 7.81 -11.59
C LYS A 20 9.19 7.05 -12.88
N LEU A 21 9.53 7.81 -13.93
CA LEU A 21 9.89 7.29 -15.25
C LEU A 21 11.18 6.46 -15.17
N PHE A 22 11.22 5.39 -15.95
CA PHE A 22 12.45 4.69 -16.32
C PHE A 22 12.91 5.30 -17.64
N GLY A 23 14.19 5.57 -17.82
CA GLY A 23 14.73 5.91 -19.13
C GLY A 23 16.09 6.60 -19.12
N ASP A 24 16.38 7.37 -18.08
CA ASP A 24 17.65 8.08 -17.97
C ASP A 24 18.65 7.32 -17.08
N PRO A 25 19.96 7.34 -17.41
CA PRO A 25 21.01 6.81 -16.54
C PRO A 25 20.85 7.37 -15.11
N GLY A 26 20.65 6.49 -14.13
CA GLY A 26 20.43 6.88 -12.73
C GLY A 26 18.95 6.98 -12.29
N SER A 27 17.99 6.58 -13.12
CA SER A 27 16.56 6.57 -12.75
C SER A 27 16.26 5.61 -11.58
N PHE A 28 15.80 6.15 -10.44
CA PHE A 28 15.46 5.41 -9.22
C PHE A 28 13.96 5.12 -9.18
N GLY A 29 13.56 3.88 -9.47
CA GLY A 29 12.17 3.44 -9.37
C GLY A 29 11.79 3.14 -7.93
N GLU A 30 11.11 4.06 -7.25
CA GLU A 30 10.55 3.82 -5.90
C GLU A 30 9.34 2.88 -5.96
N SER A 31 9.27 1.95 -5.00
CA SER A 31 8.16 1.01 -4.86
C SER A 31 7.08 1.54 -3.91
N LEU A 32 5.80 1.37 -4.29
CA LEU A 32 4.64 1.76 -3.47
C LEU A 32 3.98 0.52 -2.84
N VAL A 33 3.82 0.53 -1.51
CA VAL A 33 3.22 -0.58 -0.74
C VAL A 33 2.05 -0.05 0.09
N PRO A 34 0.81 -0.55 -0.12
CA PRO A 34 0.38 -1.41 -1.23
C PRO A 34 0.43 -0.66 -2.60
N PRO A 35 0.35 -1.36 -3.73
CA PRO A 35 0.22 -0.70 -5.04
C PRO A 35 -1.12 0.04 -5.15
N TRP A 36 -1.21 0.90 -6.17
CA TRP A 36 -2.46 1.57 -6.51
C TRP A 36 -3.60 0.56 -6.71
N PRO A 37 -4.82 0.84 -6.19
CA PRO A 37 -5.97 -0.05 -6.35
C PRO A 37 -6.26 -0.43 -7.82
N SER A 38 -5.95 0.46 -8.77
CA SER A 38 -6.08 0.20 -10.21
C SER A 38 -5.17 -0.93 -10.71
N VAL A 39 -3.95 -1.04 -10.18
CA VAL A 39 -3.01 -2.13 -10.52
C VAL A 39 -3.56 -3.47 -10.03
N ALA A 40 -4.03 -3.51 -8.78
CA ALA A 40 -4.65 -4.71 -8.23
C ALA A 40 -5.93 -5.09 -8.97
N ALA A 41 -6.80 -4.11 -9.29
CA ALA A 41 -8.02 -4.33 -10.06
C ALA A 41 -7.70 -4.87 -11.46
N GLY A 42 -6.71 -4.30 -12.15
CA GLY A 42 -6.26 -4.77 -13.46
C GLY A 42 -5.75 -6.20 -13.40
N ALA A 43 -4.84 -6.51 -12.47
CA ALA A 43 -4.29 -7.85 -12.30
C ALA A 43 -5.37 -8.91 -12.01
N LEU A 44 -6.30 -8.62 -11.10
CA LEU A 44 -7.41 -9.52 -10.76
C LEU A 44 -8.37 -9.72 -11.94
N ARG A 45 -8.66 -8.64 -12.67
CA ARG A 45 -9.54 -8.70 -13.85
C ARG A 45 -8.89 -9.50 -14.99
N SER A 46 -7.60 -9.32 -15.24
CA SER A 46 -6.83 -10.14 -16.18
C SER A 46 -6.82 -11.62 -15.78
N ALA A 47 -6.63 -11.93 -14.51
CA ALA A 47 -6.71 -13.31 -14.01
C ALA A 47 -8.10 -13.91 -14.22
N LEU A 48 -9.16 -13.14 -13.98
CA LEU A 48 -10.54 -13.57 -14.18
C LEU A 48 -10.87 -13.82 -15.67
N ILE A 49 -10.39 -12.96 -16.58
CA ILE A 49 -10.51 -13.17 -18.05
C ILE A 49 -9.91 -14.53 -18.43
N LEU A 50 -8.68 -14.80 -18.01
CA LEU A 50 -7.99 -16.05 -18.32
C LEU A 50 -8.68 -17.27 -17.66
N HIS A 51 -9.14 -17.13 -16.43
CA HIS A 51 -9.84 -18.20 -15.71
C HIS A 51 -11.17 -18.60 -16.40
N LYS A 52 -11.83 -17.64 -17.06
CA LYS A 52 -13.04 -17.90 -17.88
C LYS A 52 -12.73 -18.42 -19.28
N GLY A 53 -11.46 -18.65 -19.63
CA GLY A 53 -11.06 -19.16 -20.94
C GLY A 53 -11.14 -18.12 -22.07
N TYR A 54 -11.21 -16.83 -21.72
CA TYR A 54 -11.28 -15.75 -22.69
C TYR A 54 -9.89 -15.33 -23.18
N ASP A 55 -9.78 -15.02 -24.48
CA ASP A 55 -8.60 -14.39 -25.07
C ASP A 55 -8.52 -12.91 -24.64
N PRO A 56 -7.45 -12.49 -23.93
CA PRO A 56 -7.30 -11.11 -23.47
C PRO A 56 -7.30 -10.06 -24.61
N ALA A 57 -6.74 -10.39 -25.77
CA ALA A 57 -6.69 -9.47 -26.91
C ALA A 57 -8.08 -9.28 -27.53
N ARG A 58 -8.88 -10.35 -27.61
CA ARG A 58 -10.29 -10.26 -28.04
C ARG A 58 -11.14 -9.51 -27.02
N PHE A 59 -10.91 -9.75 -25.72
CA PHE A 59 -11.59 -8.99 -24.66
C PHE A 59 -11.31 -7.49 -24.78
N ALA A 60 -10.05 -7.11 -24.96
CA ALA A 60 -9.63 -5.71 -25.09
C ALA A 60 -10.28 -4.99 -26.29
N ARG A 61 -10.59 -5.71 -27.37
CA ARG A 61 -11.31 -5.18 -28.53
C ARG A 61 -12.83 -5.22 -28.39
N GLY A 62 -13.36 -5.75 -27.29
CA GLY A 62 -14.81 -5.89 -27.07
C GLY A 62 -15.46 -6.99 -27.90
N GLU A 63 -14.69 -7.97 -28.38
CA GLU A 63 -15.14 -9.06 -29.26
C GLU A 63 -15.67 -10.27 -28.48
N ILE A 64 -15.70 -10.18 -27.15
CA ILE A 64 -16.24 -11.21 -26.27
C ILE A 64 -17.63 -10.74 -25.85
N GLY A 65 -18.59 -11.69 -25.82
CA GLY A 65 -19.97 -11.43 -25.43
C GLY A 65 -20.10 -10.82 -24.03
N ASP A 66 -21.31 -10.36 -23.71
CA ASP A 66 -21.62 -9.61 -22.49
C ASP A 66 -21.62 -10.51 -21.24
N ASP A 67 -20.44 -10.93 -20.78
CA ASP A 67 -20.28 -11.70 -19.54
C ASP A 67 -20.83 -10.89 -18.35
N PRO A 68 -21.74 -11.41 -17.52
CA PRO A 68 -22.38 -10.61 -16.46
C PRO A 68 -21.43 -10.07 -15.38
N GLU A 69 -20.28 -10.71 -15.19
CA GLU A 69 -19.30 -10.37 -14.15
C GLU A 69 -18.19 -9.47 -14.71
N LEU A 70 -17.65 -9.80 -15.88
CA LEU A 70 -16.62 -9.00 -16.55
C LEU A 70 -17.22 -7.85 -17.35
N GLY A 71 -18.33 -8.05 -18.06
CA GLY A 71 -18.85 -7.13 -19.07
C GLY A 71 -17.85 -6.93 -20.22
N THR A 72 -17.84 -5.74 -20.80
CA THR A 72 -16.88 -5.33 -21.84
C THR A 72 -15.91 -4.25 -21.31
N PRO A 73 -14.85 -3.88 -22.06
CA PRO A 73 -13.99 -2.76 -21.67
C PRO A 73 -14.73 -1.42 -21.50
N SER A 74 -15.74 -1.15 -22.33
CA SER A 74 -16.54 0.08 -22.29
C SER A 74 -17.73 0.00 -21.34
N ARG A 75 -18.20 -1.20 -21.00
CA ARG A 75 -19.32 -1.43 -20.08
C ARG A 75 -18.96 -2.55 -19.10
N PRO A 76 -18.29 -2.23 -17.98
CA PRO A 76 -17.91 -3.23 -16.98
C PRO A 76 -19.13 -3.96 -16.40
N GLY A 77 -18.97 -5.26 -16.15
CA GLY A 77 -19.95 -6.09 -15.48
C GLY A 77 -19.97 -5.90 -13.96
N THR A 78 -20.55 -6.87 -13.25
CA THR A 78 -20.80 -6.78 -11.81
C THR A 78 -19.56 -6.94 -10.92
N PHE A 79 -18.42 -7.40 -11.44
CA PHE A 79 -17.18 -7.52 -10.67
C PHE A 79 -16.71 -6.15 -10.18
N THR A 80 -16.67 -5.99 -8.85
CA THR A 80 -16.20 -4.78 -8.19
C THR A 80 -15.14 -5.12 -7.15
N LEU A 81 -13.96 -4.53 -7.28
CA LEU A 81 -12.96 -4.53 -6.21
C LEU A 81 -13.30 -3.40 -5.23
N THR A 82 -13.89 -3.74 -4.08
CA THR A 82 -14.36 -2.75 -3.10
C THR A 82 -13.23 -2.22 -2.20
N ALA A 83 -12.23 -3.05 -1.92
CA ALA A 83 -11.07 -2.68 -1.12
C ALA A 83 -9.86 -3.53 -1.51
N PHE A 84 -8.70 -2.90 -1.53
CA PHE A 84 -7.41 -3.57 -1.63
C PHE A 84 -6.48 -2.96 -0.60
N GLN A 85 -6.09 -3.76 0.39
CA GLN A 85 -5.44 -3.29 1.61
C GLN A 85 -4.31 -4.23 2.00
N LEU A 86 -3.30 -3.68 2.66
CA LEU A 86 -2.28 -4.50 3.30
C LEU A 86 -2.93 -5.31 4.42
N ALA A 87 -2.54 -6.58 4.54
CA ALA A 87 -2.99 -7.45 5.60
C ALA A 87 -1.85 -8.36 6.04
N ARG A 88 -1.92 -8.82 7.29
CA ARG A 88 -1.07 -9.88 7.81
C ARG A 88 -1.91 -11.07 8.22
N ARG A 89 -1.31 -12.26 8.16
CA ARG A 89 -1.89 -13.49 8.71
C ARG A 89 -1.15 -13.83 9.99
N HIS A 90 -1.90 -14.08 11.06
CA HIS A 90 -1.38 -14.56 12.34
C HIS A 90 -1.16 -16.09 12.30
N GLU A 91 -0.45 -16.62 13.28
CA GLU A 91 -0.16 -18.07 13.39
C GLU A 91 -1.43 -18.92 13.51
N ASP A 92 -2.47 -18.37 14.14
CA ASP A 92 -3.80 -18.99 14.26
C ASP A 92 -4.61 -18.95 12.93
N GLY A 93 -4.02 -18.45 11.85
CA GLY A 93 -4.65 -18.30 10.54
C GLY A 93 -5.54 -17.07 10.40
N LYS A 94 -5.72 -16.26 11.47
CA LYS A 94 -6.53 -15.05 11.41
C LYS A 94 -5.86 -14.02 10.50
N VAL A 95 -6.64 -13.50 9.56
CA VAL A 95 -6.21 -12.39 8.70
C VAL A 95 -6.64 -11.07 9.34
N GLU A 96 -5.68 -10.17 9.49
CA GLU A 96 -5.86 -8.82 10.03
C GLU A 96 -5.48 -7.79 8.97
N ALA A 97 -6.41 -6.87 8.67
CA ALA A 97 -6.14 -5.73 7.81
C ALA A 97 -5.32 -4.67 8.57
N LEU A 98 -4.42 -4.02 7.84
CA LEU A 98 -3.57 -2.94 8.34
C LEU A 98 -3.89 -1.66 7.57
N PHE A 99 -3.93 -0.55 8.29
CA PHE A 99 -4.35 0.75 7.76
C PHE A 99 -3.22 1.76 7.87
N PRO A 100 -3.01 2.63 6.88
CA PRO A 100 -2.17 3.80 7.09
C PRO A 100 -2.78 4.66 8.20
N LEU A 101 -1.94 5.43 8.90
CA LEU A 101 -2.46 6.41 9.85
C LEU A 101 -3.35 7.41 9.08
N PRO A 102 -4.58 7.68 9.56
CA PRO A 102 -5.39 8.79 9.09
C PRO A 102 -4.60 10.11 9.11
N THR A 103 -4.83 10.98 8.13
CA THR A 103 -4.12 12.26 8.03
C THR A 103 -4.37 13.18 9.23
N ASP A 104 -5.49 13.00 9.93
CA ASP A 104 -5.81 13.70 11.16
C ASP A 104 -5.15 13.09 12.41
N LEU A 105 -4.50 11.93 12.31
CA LEU A 105 -3.81 11.27 13.41
C LEU A 105 -2.29 11.34 13.22
N ILE A 106 -1.64 12.21 13.99
CA ILE A 106 -0.20 12.43 13.92
C ILE A 106 0.49 11.66 15.04
N ALA A 107 1.39 10.75 14.66
CA ALA A 107 2.28 10.09 15.60
C ALA A 107 3.55 10.91 15.81
N THR A 108 3.95 11.09 17.06
CA THR A 108 5.17 11.82 17.44
C THR A 108 5.95 11.00 18.46
N ARG A 109 7.23 11.33 18.62
CA ARG A 109 8.12 10.63 19.54
C ARG A 109 8.58 11.57 20.65
N ASP A 110 8.50 11.12 21.89
CA ASP A 110 9.02 11.86 23.04
C ASP A 110 10.52 11.61 23.29
N ASP A 111 11.10 12.35 24.22
CA ASP A 111 12.53 12.24 24.59
C ASP A 111 12.92 10.87 25.15
N LYS A 112 11.94 10.05 25.55
CA LYS A 112 12.12 8.68 26.04
C LYS A 112 11.87 7.63 24.95
N ASP A 113 11.90 8.04 23.68
CA ASP A 113 11.67 7.21 22.50
C ASP A 113 10.23 6.64 22.42
N ARG A 114 9.27 7.14 23.20
CA ARG A 114 7.89 6.62 23.22
C ARG A 114 7.05 7.30 22.14
N ILE A 115 6.22 6.49 21.46
CA ILE A 115 5.29 7.00 20.46
C ILE A 115 4.00 7.47 21.14
N GLY A 116 3.69 8.76 20.97
CA GLY A 116 2.42 9.38 21.31
C GLY A 116 1.61 9.76 20.07
N PHE A 117 0.35 10.13 20.28
CA PHE A 117 -0.55 10.54 19.21
C PHE A 117 -1.18 11.89 19.51
N GLN A 118 -1.30 12.71 18.48
CA GLN A 118 -2.06 13.94 18.48
C GLN A 118 -3.06 13.92 17.33
N ARG A 119 -4.22 14.53 17.55
CA ARG A 119 -5.24 14.64 16.51
C ARG A 119 -5.34 16.07 16.00
N LEU A 120 -5.57 16.22 14.71
CA LEU A 120 -6.02 17.49 14.17
C LEU A 120 -7.39 17.81 14.77
N VAL A 121 -7.54 19.04 15.24
CA VAL A 121 -8.79 19.54 15.79
C VAL A 121 -9.31 20.67 14.91
N PRO A 122 -10.63 20.70 14.63
CA PRO A 122 -11.22 21.79 13.87
C PRO A 122 -11.25 23.06 14.74
N HIS A 123 -10.53 24.09 14.33
CA HIS A 123 -10.39 25.35 15.06
C HIS A 123 -10.90 26.53 14.21
N VAL A 124 -11.58 27.49 14.84
CA VAL A 124 -11.94 28.75 14.17
C VAL A 124 -10.68 29.62 14.10
N PRO A 125 -10.23 30.08 12.92
CA PRO A 125 -9.05 30.92 12.82
C PRO A 125 -9.16 32.16 13.70
N ALA A 126 -8.02 32.63 14.21
CA ALA A 126 -7.97 33.91 14.92
C ALA A 126 -8.38 35.06 13.99
N GLU A 127 -8.89 36.14 14.58
CA GLU A 127 -9.24 37.34 13.83
C GLU A 127 -8.05 37.84 12.99
N GLY A 128 -8.32 38.21 11.73
CA GLY A 128 -7.30 38.61 10.77
C GLY A 128 -6.65 37.47 9.98
N ILE A 129 -6.87 36.20 10.34
CA ILE A 129 -6.43 35.06 9.51
C ILE A 129 -7.48 34.78 8.43
N LEU A 130 -7.16 35.16 7.20
CA LEU A 130 -7.96 34.86 6.02
C LEU A 130 -7.62 33.46 5.49
N SER A 131 -8.64 32.71 5.07
CA SER A 131 -8.49 31.39 4.48
C SER A 131 -9.42 31.21 3.29
N SER A 132 -8.94 30.53 2.25
CA SER A 132 -9.74 30.07 1.11
C SER A 132 -10.35 28.68 1.35
N ALA A 133 -10.22 28.13 2.56
CA ALA A 133 -10.83 26.86 2.90
C ALA A 133 -12.36 26.92 2.74
N SER A 134 -12.95 25.81 2.30
CA SER A 134 -14.40 25.69 2.10
C SER A 134 -15.21 25.68 3.40
N THR A 135 -14.55 25.67 4.56
CA THR A 135 -15.16 25.60 5.89
C THR A 135 -14.65 26.71 6.79
N MET A 136 -15.52 27.20 7.68
CA MET A 136 -15.17 28.23 8.68
C MET A 136 -14.15 27.76 9.73
N ARG A 137 -13.96 26.44 9.87
CA ARG A 137 -12.95 25.84 10.77
C ARG A 137 -11.81 25.26 9.94
N LEU A 138 -10.58 25.46 10.40
CA LEU A 138 -9.38 24.86 9.84
C LEU A 138 -8.94 23.68 10.71
N ALA A 139 -8.40 22.63 10.09
CA ALA A 139 -7.77 21.54 10.83
C ALA A 139 -6.42 22.01 11.37
N VAL A 140 -6.28 22.07 12.69
CA VAL A 140 -5.08 22.54 13.37
C VAL A 140 -4.51 21.40 14.21
N LEU A 141 -3.19 21.22 14.15
CA LEU A 141 -2.47 20.36 15.07
C LEU A 141 -2.09 21.18 16.31
N PRO A 142 -2.66 20.90 17.50
CA PRO A 142 -2.37 21.67 18.69
C PRO A 142 -1.03 21.23 19.31
N GLU A 143 0.07 21.80 18.82
CA GLU A 143 1.41 21.56 19.37
C GLU A 143 1.82 22.68 20.34
N LYS A 144 2.25 22.30 21.55
CA LYS A 144 2.94 23.24 22.45
C LYS A 144 4.39 23.45 22.05
N GLU A 145 5.03 22.37 21.62
CA GLU A 145 6.39 22.35 21.11
C GLU A 145 6.39 21.60 19.78
N ARG A 146 7.14 22.11 18.81
CA ARG A 146 7.18 21.56 17.47
C ARG A 146 7.88 20.21 17.48
N SER A 147 7.20 19.17 17.03
CA SER A 147 7.75 17.82 16.92
C SER A 147 7.77 17.33 15.48
N LYS A 148 8.69 16.42 15.16
CA LYS A 148 8.71 15.78 13.83
C LYS A 148 7.76 14.59 13.85
N PRO A 149 6.81 14.50 12.90
CA PRO A 149 5.97 13.32 12.77
C PRO A 149 6.80 12.05 12.52
N VAL A 150 6.40 10.97 13.18
CA VAL A 150 6.94 9.63 12.91
C VAL A 150 6.19 9.03 11.72
N THR A 151 6.94 8.61 10.70
CA THR A 151 6.38 7.99 9.48
C THR A 151 6.66 6.49 9.44
N GLY A 152 6.04 5.79 8.48
CA GLY A 152 6.24 4.35 8.32
C GLY A 152 5.56 3.52 9.41
N LEU A 153 4.42 4.00 9.90
CA LEU A 153 3.59 3.32 10.90
C LEU A 153 2.26 2.91 10.27
N TRP A 154 1.71 1.80 10.74
CA TRP A 154 0.43 1.24 10.34
C TRP A 154 -0.42 0.94 11.56
N LEU A 155 -1.72 1.20 11.46
CA LEU A 155 -2.70 0.81 12.45
C LEU A 155 -3.17 -0.63 12.20
N THR A 156 -3.28 -1.38 13.29
CA THR A 156 -4.08 -2.61 13.35
C THR A 156 -5.56 -2.31 13.12
N ALA A 157 -6.36 -3.36 12.85
CA ALA A 157 -7.80 -3.21 12.73
C ALA A 157 -8.45 -2.67 14.02
N ASP A 158 -7.96 -3.09 15.20
CA ASP A 158 -8.44 -2.54 16.48
C ASP A 158 -8.05 -1.07 16.66
N GLY A 159 -6.80 -0.72 16.32
CA GLY A 159 -6.32 0.65 16.33
C GLY A 159 -7.14 1.59 15.45
N TRP A 160 -7.48 1.12 14.25
CA TRP A 160 -8.37 1.84 13.34
C TRP A 160 -9.76 2.07 13.94
N MET A 161 -10.37 1.03 14.51
CA MET A 161 -11.70 1.15 15.13
C MET A 161 -11.70 2.10 16.33
N ARG A 162 -10.66 2.05 17.17
CA ARG A 162 -10.46 3.02 18.25
C ARG A 162 -10.31 4.44 17.71
N HIS A 163 -9.54 4.61 16.63
CA HIS A 163 -9.40 5.90 15.98
C HIS A 163 -10.76 6.48 15.59
N VAL A 164 -11.58 5.71 14.86
CA VAL A 164 -12.91 6.09 14.39
C VAL A 164 -13.86 6.43 15.53
N LYS A 165 -13.74 5.73 16.67
CA LYS A 165 -14.54 6.00 17.87
C LYS A 165 -14.04 7.17 18.72
N GLY A 166 -12.92 7.80 18.35
CA GLY A 166 -12.30 8.85 19.15
C GLY A 166 -11.60 8.34 20.42
N GLU A 167 -11.36 7.03 20.51
CA GLU A 167 -10.70 6.41 21.66
C GLU A 167 -9.18 6.57 21.61
N SER A 168 -8.51 6.28 22.74
CA SER A 168 -7.05 6.29 22.83
C SER A 168 -6.43 5.10 22.08
N ILE A 169 -5.26 5.36 21.49
CA ILE A 169 -4.48 4.37 20.75
C ILE A 169 -3.23 4.06 21.55
N ASP A 170 -3.10 2.81 22.01
CA ASP A 170 -1.88 2.25 22.58
C ASP A 170 -0.88 1.89 21.47
N SER A 171 0.29 2.53 21.45
CA SER A 171 1.32 2.30 20.44
C SER A 171 1.93 0.89 20.49
N GLY A 172 1.95 0.22 21.64
CA GLY A 172 2.49 -1.15 21.76
C GLY A 172 1.53 -2.23 21.25
N LYS A 173 0.23 -1.92 21.16
CA LYS A 173 -0.81 -2.89 20.73
C LYS A 173 -1.35 -2.60 19.35
N HIS A 174 -1.49 -1.33 19.01
CA HIS A 174 -2.28 -0.92 17.86
C HIS A 174 -1.45 -0.44 16.68
N LEU A 175 -0.12 -0.34 16.82
CA LEU A 175 0.79 0.03 15.75
C LEU A 175 1.67 -1.12 15.30
N VAL A 176 2.06 -1.06 14.04
CA VAL A 176 3.08 -1.90 13.43
C VAL A 176 3.96 -1.01 12.54
N GLY A 177 5.28 -1.17 12.60
CA GLY A 177 6.20 -0.44 11.71
C GLY A 177 6.26 -1.07 10.32
N SER A 178 6.36 -0.24 9.26
CA SER A 178 6.52 -0.72 7.88
C SER A 178 7.69 -1.69 7.72
N ARG A 179 8.79 -1.48 8.46
CA ARG A 179 9.98 -2.35 8.44
C ARG A 179 9.74 -3.75 8.99
N GLU A 180 8.71 -3.93 9.82
CA GLU A 180 8.28 -5.25 10.31
C GLU A 180 7.40 -5.96 9.28
N LEU A 181 6.80 -5.22 8.35
CA LEU A 181 5.85 -5.72 7.37
C LEU A 181 6.52 -6.05 6.03
N TRP A 182 7.51 -5.25 5.62
CA TRP A 182 8.28 -5.49 4.40
C TRP A 182 9.68 -4.89 4.47
N SER A 183 10.53 -5.33 3.53
CA SER A 183 11.80 -4.71 3.21
C SER A 183 11.84 -4.29 1.75
N LEU A 184 12.62 -3.26 1.47
CA LEU A 184 12.93 -2.82 0.11
C LEU A 184 14.30 -3.39 -0.27
N ASP A 185 14.35 -4.02 -1.43
CA ASP A 185 15.54 -4.69 -1.97
C ASP A 185 15.90 -4.07 -3.32
N THR A 186 17.06 -3.44 -3.42
CA THR A 186 17.53 -2.79 -4.65
C THR A 186 18.25 -3.81 -5.52
N ARG A 187 17.70 -4.08 -6.70
CA ARG A 187 18.26 -5.04 -7.67
C ARG A 187 18.75 -4.31 -8.92
N VAL A 188 19.92 -4.71 -9.41
CA VAL A 188 20.50 -4.20 -10.66
C VAL A 188 20.44 -5.29 -11.72
N GLY A 189 19.80 -4.97 -12.84
CA GLY A 189 19.76 -5.81 -14.03
C GLY A 189 20.71 -5.30 -15.11
N VAL A 190 21.31 -6.23 -15.84
CA VAL A 190 22.18 -5.95 -17.00
C VAL A 190 21.60 -6.67 -18.21
N GLY A 191 21.28 -5.92 -19.27
CA GLY A 191 20.95 -6.49 -20.57
C GLY A 191 22.22 -7.07 -21.20
N LEU A 192 22.14 -8.34 -21.60
CA LEU A 192 23.23 -9.02 -22.31
C LEU A 192 22.91 -9.05 -23.80
N ASP A 193 23.92 -8.82 -24.63
CA ASP A 193 23.86 -9.12 -26.05
C ASP A 193 23.81 -10.66 -26.23
N PRO A 194 22.76 -11.22 -26.87
CA PRO A 194 22.62 -12.66 -27.01
C PRO A 194 23.65 -13.30 -27.95
N GLY A 195 24.27 -12.54 -28.85
CA GLY A 195 25.34 -12.98 -29.75
C GLY A 195 26.73 -12.93 -29.10
N GLU A 196 27.00 -11.90 -28.29
CA GLU A 196 28.35 -11.69 -27.71
C GLU A 196 28.48 -12.11 -26.23
N ARG A 197 27.37 -12.38 -25.54
CA ARG A 197 27.31 -12.63 -24.08
C ARG A 197 28.02 -11.55 -23.25
N ARG A 198 28.04 -10.32 -23.77
CA ARG A 198 28.59 -9.14 -23.11
C ARG A 198 27.47 -8.21 -22.66
N ALA A 199 27.76 -7.41 -21.63
CA ALA A 199 26.85 -6.36 -21.21
C ALA A 199 26.68 -5.37 -22.36
N GLU A 200 25.44 -5.14 -22.77
CA GLU A 200 25.11 -4.18 -23.83
C GLU A 200 25.09 -2.77 -23.25
N GLU A 201 25.80 -1.85 -23.89
CA GLU A 201 25.93 -0.47 -23.44
C GLU A 201 24.54 0.21 -23.38
N GLY A 202 24.23 0.85 -22.25
CA GLY A 202 22.93 1.49 -22.01
C GLY A 202 21.82 0.58 -21.46
N LYS A 203 22.05 -0.72 -21.24
CA LYS A 203 21.05 -1.66 -20.65
C LYS A 203 21.29 -1.98 -19.17
N LEU A 204 21.70 -0.98 -18.38
CA LEU A 204 21.75 -1.06 -16.92
C LEU A 204 20.46 -0.47 -16.35
N PHE A 205 19.72 -1.28 -15.59
CA PHE A 205 18.51 -0.80 -14.90
C PHE A 205 18.50 -1.21 -13.43
N THR A 206 18.03 -0.31 -12.58
CA THR A 206 17.87 -0.56 -11.14
C THR A 206 16.40 -0.60 -10.80
N VAL A 207 15.97 -1.64 -10.10
CA VAL A 207 14.59 -1.84 -9.65
C VAL A 207 14.58 -2.03 -8.13
N GLN A 208 13.67 -1.35 -7.45
CA GLN A 208 13.40 -1.61 -6.04
C GLN A 208 12.29 -2.65 -5.90
N ALA A 209 12.65 -3.85 -5.48
CA ALA A 209 11.73 -4.92 -5.15
C ALA A 209 11.21 -4.79 -3.71
N VAL A 210 9.99 -5.27 -3.47
CA VAL A 210 9.36 -5.31 -2.16
C VAL A 210 9.30 -6.76 -1.69
N THR A 211 9.95 -7.06 -0.58
CA THR A 211 9.84 -8.37 0.07
C THR A 211 8.91 -8.24 1.27
N LEU A 212 7.75 -8.89 1.23
CA LEU A 212 6.89 -8.95 2.42
C LEU A 212 7.54 -9.85 3.46
N ARG A 213 7.63 -9.38 4.70
CA ARG A 213 8.16 -10.20 5.80
C ARG A 213 7.12 -11.20 6.24
N ARG A 214 7.53 -12.46 6.30
CA ARG A 214 6.80 -13.49 7.04
C ARG A 214 7.30 -13.41 8.48
N LYS A 215 6.38 -13.38 9.45
CA LYS A 215 6.73 -13.85 10.79
C LYS A 215 6.87 -15.36 10.67
N GLU A 216 8.05 -15.82 10.28
CA GLU A 216 8.35 -17.25 10.31
C GLU A 216 8.29 -17.71 11.77
N HIS A 217 7.72 -18.90 11.97
CA HIS A 217 7.89 -19.67 13.19
C HIS A 217 9.37 -19.59 13.58
N ARG A 218 9.67 -19.09 14.79
CA ARG A 218 10.93 -19.46 15.42
C ARG A 218 10.96 -20.97 15.43
N ASN A 219 11.86 -21.57 14.66
CA ASN A 219 12.22 -22.96 14.84
C ASN A 219 12.66 -23.10 16.32
N PRO A 220 12.09 -24.02 17.13
CA PRO A 220 12.54 -24.21 18.50
C PRO A 220 13.95 -24.80 18.57
N ASP A 221 14.53 -25.26 17.45
CA ASP A 221 15.84 -25.85 17.41
C ASP A 221 16.82 -25.01 16.57
N GLY A 222 17.70 -24.32 17.29
CA GLY A 222 18.86 -23.60 16.77
C GLY A 222 19.78 -23.28 17.94
N GLY A 223 20.48 -24.31 18.41
CA GLY A 223 21.51 -24.22 19.45
C GLY A 223 22.78 -23.50 19.03
#